data_AF-A0A0F9RU69-F1
#
_entry.id   AF-A0A0F9RU69-F1
#
_cell.length_a   1.000
_cell.length_b   1.000
_cell.length_c   1.000
_cell.angle_alpha   90.00
_cell.angle_beta   90.00
_cell.angle_gamma   90.00
#
_symmetry.space_group_name_H-M   'P 1'
#
loop_
_entity.id
_entity.type
_entity.pdbx_description
1 polymer ?
#
loop_
_entity_poly.entity_id
_entity_poly.type
_entity_poly.pdbx_seq_one_letter_code
_entity_poly.pdbx_strand_id
1 'polypeptide(L)'
;MANEVNFGYPTGATLTYGIYTSAGVERELGTSLTETPASSGLYLGTPTAISKGNQVVVKEGSVVVGHGEYNGKTMTHDSIKIVRND
;
A
#
# COMPACT_ATOMS: atom_id res chain seq x y z
N MET A 1 -10.09 11.24 -9.97
CA MET A 1 -8.95 11.55 -9.08
C MET A 1 -8.48 10.22 -8.51
N ALA A 2 -7.23 9.84 -8.76
CA ALA A 2 -6.69 8.58 -8.27
C ALA A 2 -6.60 8.62 -6.73
N ASN A 3 -6.99 7.53 -6.09
CA ASN A 3 -6.90 7.35 -4.65
C ASN A 3 -5.43 7.07 -4.31
N GLU A 4 -4.64 8.13 -4.13
CA GLU A 4 -3.24 7.99 -3.73
C GLU A 4 -3.17 7.49 -2.29
N VAL A 5 -2.72 6.25 -2.15
CA VAL A 5 -2.51 5.60 -0.87
C VAL A 5 -1.06 5.76 -0.49
N ASN A 6 -0.81 6.28 0.71
CA ASN A 6 0.55 6.38 1.25
C ASN A 6 0.89 5.13 2.07
N PHE A 7 1.99 4.49 1.70
CA PHE A 7 2.52 3.27 2.32
C PHE A 7 3.68 3.55 3.30
N GLY A 8 4.14 4.80 3.40
CA GLY A 8 4.84 5.38 4.55
C GLY A 8 6.25 4.87 4.90
N TYR A 9 7.02 4.30 3.96
CA TYR A 9 8.33 3.72 4.31
C TYR A 9 9.47 3.95 3.30
N PRO A 10 10.61 4.60 3.67
CA PRO A 10 11.81 4.67 2.84
C PRO A 10 12.56 3.34 2.80
N THR A 11 12.50 2.63 1.68
CA THR A 11 13.39 1.49 1.39
C THR A 11 14.52 1.84 0.44
N GLY A 12 14.32 2.85 -0.43
CA GLY A 12 15.18 3.05 -1.60
C GLY A 12 15.05 1.93 -2.64
N ALA A 13 14.09 1.02 -2.46
CA ALA A 13 13.81 -0.10 -3.34
C ALA A 13 12.46 0.06 -4.05
N THR A 14 12.29 -0.71 -5.12
CA THR A 14 11.01 -0.85 -5.80
C THR A 14 10.10 -1.75 -4.97
N LEU A 15 9.04 -1.16 -4.42
CA LEU A 15 8.03 -1.90 -3.67
C LEU A 15 6.85 -2.24 -4.58
N THR A 16 6.18 -3.35 -4.27
CA THR A 16 4.88 -3.70 -4.86
C THR A 16 3.86 -3.86 -3.76
N TYR A 17 2.59 -3.64 -4.08
CA TYR A 17 1.49 -3.95 -3.17
C TYR A 17 0.52 -4.94 -3.77
N GLY A 18 -0.17 -5.65 -2.88
CA GLY A 18 -1.34 -6.44 -3.18
C GLY A 18 -2.50 -6.03 -2.29
N ILE A 19 -3.72 -6.09 -2.82
CA ILE A 19 -4.97 -5.82 -2.13
C ILE A 19 -5.74 -7.11 -2.03
N TYR A 20 -6.23 -7.38 -0.83
CA TYR A 20 -7.00 -8.56 -0.49
C TYR A 20 -8.27 -8.13 0.25
N THR A 21 -9.32 -8.92 0.14
CA THR A 21 -10.47 -8.79 1.04
C THR A 21 -10.05 -9.23 2.46
N SER A 22 -10.88 -8.93 3.47
CA SER A 22 -10.68 -9.44 4.83
C SER A 22 -10.68 -10.97 4.93
N ALA A 23 -11.27 -11.66 3.93
CA ALA A 23 -11.23 -13.11 3.79
C ALA A 23 -9.98 -13.61 3.04
N GLY A 24 -9.03 -12.73 2.69
CA GLY A 24 -7.80 -13.09 1.98
C GLY A 24 -7.96 -13.28 0.46
N VAL A 25 -9.09 -12.87 -0.13
CA VAL A 25 -9.31 -12.97 -1.59
C VAL A 25 -8.59 -11.85 -2.30
N GLU A 26 -7.76 -12.20 -3.28
CA GLU A 26 -7.00 -11.26 -4.11
C GLU A 26 -7.92 -10.34 -4.92
N ARG A 27 -7.63 -9.04 -4.88
CA ARG A 27 -8.32 -7.99 -5.65
C ARG A 27 -7.38 -7.31 -6.64
N GLU A 28 -6.13 -7.10 -6.23
CA GLU A 28 -5.09 -6.47 -7.04
C GLU A 28 -3.73 -7.00 -6.56
N LEU A 29 -2.80 -7.28 -7.47
CA LEU A 29 -1.50 -7.86 -7.12
C LEU A 29 -0.37 -7.25 -7.93
N GLY A 30 0.78 -7.07 -7.27
CA GLY A 30 2.05 -6.76 -7.93
C GLY A 30 2.11 -5.35 -8.50
N THR A 31 1.19 -4.47 -8.12
CA THR A 31 1.20 -3.09 -8.59
C THR A 31 2.36 -2.34 -7.93
N SER A 32 3.15 -1.65 -8.74
CA SER A 32 4.31 -0.90 -8.27
C SER A 32 3.91 0.26 -7.37
N LEU A 33 4.69 0.47 -6.32
CA LEU A 33 4.68 1.68 -5.51
C LEU A 33 5.83 2.57 -5.94
N THR A 34 5.52 3.82 -6.25
CA THR A 34 6.55 4.81 -6.61
C THR A 34 6.82 5.70 -5.40
N GLU A 35 8.10 5.84 -5.05
CA GLU A 35 8.51 6.81 -4.04
C GLU A 35 8.29 8.22 -4.58
N THR A 36 7.51 9.05 -3.87
CA THR A 36 7.16 10.41 -4.32
C THR A 36 7.05 11.38 -3.14
N PRO A 37 7.88 12.45 -3.12
CA PRO A 37 9.01 12.72 -4.01
C PRO A 37 10.14 11.70 -3.82
N ALA A 38 11.06 11.58 -4.79
CA ALA A 38 12.20 10.68 -4.68
C ALA A 38 12.99 10.94 -3.38
N SER A 39 13.42 9.88 -2.70
CA SER A 39 14.11 9.94 -1.40
C SER A 39 13.31 10.53 -0.23
N SER A 40 11.98 10.66 -0.35
CA SER A 40 11.12 11.13 0.75
C SER A 40 10.76 10.05 1.76
N GLY A 41 10.89 8.79 1.38
CA GLY A 41 10.32 7.67 2.11
C GLY A 41 8.81 7.53 2.03
N LEU A 42 8.16 8.31 1.18
CA LEU A 42 6.73 8.22 0.94
C LEU A 42 6.49 7.46 -0.35
N TYR A 43 5.77 6.35 -0.26
CA TYR A 43 5.43 5.52 -1.40
C TYR A 43 3.95 5.67 -1.69
N LEU A 44 3.63 6.13 -2.89
CA LEU A 44 2.26 6.32 -3.34
C LEU A 44 1.88 5.18 -4.30
N GLY A 45 0.68 4.64 -4.07
CA GLY A 45 0.03 3.69 -4.98
C GLY A 45 -1.34 4.21 -5.40
N THR A 46 -1.78 3.86 -6.61
CA THR A 46 -3.09 4.24 -7.16
C THR A 46 -3.96 3.01 -7.44
N PRO A 47 -4.46 2.33 -6.39
CA PRO A 47 -5.23 1.11 -6.55
C PRO A 47 -6.57 1.35 -7.23
N THR A 48 -6.95 0.40 -8.06
CA THR A 48 -8.20 0.45 -8.85
C THR A 48 -9.37 -0.20 -8.13
N ALA A 49 -9.09 -1.17 -7.26
CA ALA A 49 -10.08 -2.02 -6.60
C ALA A 49 -10.07 -1.94 -5.06
N ILE A 50 -9.60 -0.83 -4.49
CA ILE A 50 -9.53 -0.66 -3.03
C ILE A 50 -10.87 -0.24 -2.43
N SER A 51 -11.25 -0.89 -1.34
CA SER A 51 -12.47 -0.61 -0.57
C SER A 51 -12.19 -0.75 0.93
N LYS A 52 -12.94 0.00 1.76
CA LYS A 52 -12.73 0.00 3.22
C LYS A 52 -12.75 -1.42 3.78
N GLY A 53 -11.79 -1.74 4.66
CA GLY A 53 -11.60 -3.06 5.25
C GLY A 53 -10.81 -4.03 4.36
N ASN A 54 -10.35 -3.61 3.18
CA ASN A 54 -9.38 -4.40 2.41
C ASN A 54 -8.03 -4.40 3.12
N GLN A 55 -7.41 -5.56 3.12
CA GLN A 55 -6.07 -5.78 3.58
C GLN A 55 -5.10 -5.47 2.46
N VAL A 56 -4.00 -4.86 2.82
CA VAL A 56 -2.95 -4.43 1.90
C VAL A 56 -1.64 -5.02 2.37
N VAL A 57 -0.95 -5.66 1.46
CA VAL A 57 0.31 -6.34 1.70
C VAL A 57 1.36 -5.68 0.82
N VAL A 58 2.45 -5.23 1.42
CA VAL A 58 3.58 -4.63 0.70
C VAL A 58 4.71 -5.64 0.62
N LYS A 59 5.30 -5.74 -0.57
CA LYS A 59 6.45 -6.60 -0.83
C LYS A 59 7.63 -5.82 -1.39
N GLU A 60 8.81 -6.18 -0.93
CA GLU A 60 10.09 -5.87 -1.56
C GLU A 60 10.55 -7.13 -2.30
N GLY A 61 10.44 -7.14 -3.63
CA GLY A 61 10.58 -8.37 -4.42
C GLY A 61 9.56 -9.43 -3.98
N SER A 62 10.03 -10.55 -3.43
CA SER A 62 9.18 -11.65 -2.93
C SER A 62 8.91 -11.59 -1.42
N VAL A 63 9.57 -10.69 -0.70
CA VAL A 63 9.50 -10.61 0.77
C VAL A 63 8.38 -9.67 1.18
N VAL A 64 7.48 -10.13 2.06
CA VAL A 64 6.46 -9.27 2.65
C VAL A 64 7.11 -8.39 3.72
N VAL A 65 7.07 -7.08 3.51
CA VAL A 65 7.69 -6.08 4.40
C VAL A 65 6.67 -5.31 5.23
N GLY A 66 5.38 -5.45 4.92
CA GLY A 66 4.35 -4.81 5.72
C GLY A 66 2.93 -5.23 5.39
N HIS A 67 2.08 -5.10 6.39
CA HIS A 67 0.63 -5.30 6.29
C HIS A 67 -0.10 -4.06 6.77
N GLY A 68 -1.21 -3.71 6.13
CA GLY A 68 -2.10 -2.67 6.62
C GLY A 68 -3.53 -2.88 6.18
N GLU A 69 -4.44 -2.17 6.82
CA GLU A 69 -5.85 -2.16 6.45
C GLU A 69 -6.23 -0.80 5.90
N TYR A 70 -6.95 -0.79 4.78
CA TYR A 70 -7.50 0.44 4.23
C TYR A 70 -8.74 0.86 5.01
N ASN A 71 -8.63 1.97 5.74
CA ASN A 71 -9.69 2.48 6.61
C ASN A 71 -10.65 3.45 5.91
N GLY A 72 -10.43 3.73 4.62
CA GLY A 72 -11.17 4.74 3.87
C GLY A 72 -10.53 6.13 3.95
N LYS A 73 -11.18 7.11 3.32
CA LYS A 73 -10.66 8.45 3.14
C LYS A 73 -10.87 9.32 4.37
N THR A 74 -9.77 9.76 4.99
CA THR A 74 -9.80 10.84 5.99
C THR A 74 -9.35 12.13 5.34
N MET A 75 -10.32 12.96 4.94
CA MET A 75 -10.34 14.40 4.51
C MET A 75 -9.17 15.04 3.72
N THR A 76 -8.00 14.43 3.59
CA THR A 76 -6.83 14.99 2.90
C THR A 76 -6.06 13.91 2.12
N HIS A 77 -5.98 12.66 2.59
CA HIS A 77 -5.40 11.52 1.85
C HIS A 77 -6.01 10.18 2.31
N ASP A 78 -5.92 9.17 1.44
CA ASP A 78 -6.19 7.78 1.80
C ASP A 78 -4.98 7.24 2.58
N SER A 79 -5.19 6.78 3.81
CA SER A 79 -4.09 6.32 4.68
C SER A 79 -4.23 4.84 5.01
N ILE A 80 -3.14 4.10 4.80
CA ILE A 80 -2.97 2.73 5.30
C ILE A 80 -1.91 2.77 6.37
N LYS A 81 -2.25 2.27 7.56
CA LYS A 81 -1.26 2.08 8.62
C LYS A 81 -0.57 0.74 8.37
N ILE A 82 0.67 0.79 7.92
CA ILE A 82 1.47 -0.42 7.68
C ILE A 82 2.26 -0.76 8.94
N VAL A 83 2.11 -2.01 9.40
CA VAL A 83 2.90 -2.60 10.49
C VAL A 83 3.95 -3.52 9.87
N ARG A 84 5.21 -3.35 10.29
CA ARG A 84 6.34 -4.17 9.84
C ARG A 84 6.24 -5.57 10.47
N ASN A 85 6.62 -6.58 9.70
CA ASN A 85 6.99 -7.88 10.25
C ASN A 85 8.49 -7.80 10.58
N ASP A 86 8.81 -7.75 11.87
CA ASP A 86 10.19 -7.77 12.37
C ASP A 86 10.83 -9.14 12.21
#